data_AF-A0A3D5UZ22-F1
#
_entry.id   AF-A0A3D5UZ22-F1
#
_cell.length_a   1.000
_cell.length_b   1.000
_cell.length_c   1.000
_cell.angle_alpha   90.00
_cell.angle_beta   90.00
_cell.angle_gamma   90.00
#
_symmetry.space_group_name_H-M   'P 1'
#
loop_
_entity.id
_entity.type
_entity.pdbx_description
1 polymer ?
#
loop_
_entity_poly.entity_id
_entity_poly.type
_entity_poly.pdbx_seq_one_letter_code
_entity_poly.pdbx_strand_id
1 'polypeptide(L)' 'PGSGRESALRALQSVGFTVTTIRDVTPIPHNGCRPPKRRRV' A
#
# COMPACT_ATOMS: atom_id res chain seq x y z
N PRO A 1 -1.78 -1.72 4.56
CA PRO A 1 -0.91 -0.59 4.13
C PRO A 1 0.38 -0.55 4.97
N GLY A 2 1.54 -0.48 4.31
CA GLY A 2 2.84 -0.43 4.98
C GLY A 2 3.27 0.99 5.36
N SER A 3 4.27 1.12 6.23
CA SER A 3 4.81 2.40 6.72
C SER A 3 5.33 3.32 5.60
N GLY A 4 5.75 2.77 4.46
CA GLY A 4 6.33 3.53 3.36
C GLY A 4 5.34 4.31 2.49
N ARG A 5 4.02 4.11 2.64
CA ARG A 5 3.01 4.69 1.74
C ARG A 5 3.09 6.22 1.69
N GLU A 6 3.01 6.87 2.85
CA GLU A 6 3.01 8.34 2.95
C GLU A 6 4.39 8.93 2.67
N SER A 7 5.46 8.21 3.03
CA SER A 7 6.84 8.64 2.77
C SER A 7 7.12 8.72 1.27
N ALA A 8 6.72 7.70 0.50
CA ALA A 8 6.87 7.69 -0.95
C ALA A 8 6.09 8.81 -1.64
N LEU A 9 4.88 9.09 -1.18
CA LEU A 9 4.04 10.15 -1.73
C LEU A 9 4.67 11.53 -1.53
N ARG A 10 5.18 11.82 -0.32
CA ARG A 10 5.86 13.08 -0.01
C ARG A 10 7.15 13.27 -0.81
N ALA A 11 7.92 12.19 -1.01
CA ALA A 11 9.13 12.24 -1.82
C ALA A 11 8.81 12.64 -3.27
N LEU A 12 7.78 12.05 -3.87
CA LEU A 12 7.35 12.41 -5.24
C LEU A 12 6.86 13.87 -5.32
N GLN A 13 6.14 14.34 -4.32
CA GLN A 13 5.74 15.76 -4.24
C GLN A 13 6.94 16.69 -4.13
N SER A 14 7.98 16.34 -3.36
CA SER A 14 9.19 17.16 -3.21
C SER A 14 10.03 17.26 -4.50
N VAL A 15 9.92 16.27 -5.39
CA VAL A 15 10.58 16.27 -6.71
C VAL A 15 9.83 17.14 -7.73
N GLY A 16 8.63 17.63 -7.37
CA GLY A 16 7.82 18.52 -8.20
C GLY A 16 6.68 17.82 -8.95
N PHE A 17 6.39 16.56 -8.65
CA PHE A 17 5.22 15.88 -9.23
C PHE A 17 3.93 16.36 -8.56
N THR A 18 2.96 16.81 -9.35
CA THR A 18 1.61 17.12 -8.89
C THR A 18 0.75 15.86 -8.94
N VAL A 19 0.44 15.28 -7.79
CA VAL A 19 -0.42 14.11 -7.68
C VAL A 19 -1.89 14.53 -7.81
N THR A 20 -2.55 14.14 -8.89
CA THR A 20 -3.95 14.52 -9.17
C THR A 20 -4.97 13.58 -8.54
N THR A 21 -4.67 12.29 -8.48
CA THR A 21 -5.54 11.27 -7.86
C THR A 21 -4.71 10.17 -7.22
N ILE A 22 -5.21 9.61 -6.12
CA ILE A 22 -4.60 8.48 -5.41
C ILE A 22 -5.62 7.35 -5.40
N ARG A 23 -5.26 6.20 -5.98
CA ARG A 23 -6.09 4.99 -5.95
C ARG A 23 -5.40 3.94 -5.10
N ASP A 24 -6.12 3.40 -4.12
CA ASP A 24 -5.64 2.26 -3.34
C ASP A 24 -6.10 0.96 -4.00
N VAL A 25 -5.14 0.18 -4.49
CA VAL A 25 -5.34 -1.14 -5.12
C VAL A 25 -4.83 -2.25 -4.21
N THR A 26 -5.00 -2.10 -2.90
CA THR A 26 -4.73 -3.18 -1.95
C THR A 26 -5.65 -4.38 -2.26
N PRO A 27 -5.10 -5.58 -2.51
CA PRO A 27 -5.91 -6.72 -2.93
C PRO A 27 -6.82 -7.17 -1.79
N ILE A 28 -8.11 -7.24 -2.07
CA ILE A 28 -9.11 -7.85 -1.18
C ILE A 28 -9.43 -9.24 -1.74
N PRO A 29 -9.16 -10.32 -0.98
CA PRO A 29 -9.42 -11.66 -1.47
C PRO A 29 -10.92 -11.99 -1.45
N HIS A 30 -11.49 -12.33 -2.60
CA HIS A 30 -12.83 -12.89 -2.71
C HIS A 30 -12.79 -14.42 -2.49
N ASN A 31 -12.54 -14.86 -1.25
CA ASN A 31 -12.40 -16.28 -0.88
C ASN A 31 -11.35 -17.07 -1.69
N GLY A 32 -10.22 -16.43 -2.03
CA GLY A 32 -9.11 -17.03 -2.77
C GLY A 32 -8.22 -17.97 -1.92
N CYS A 33 -6.90 -17.94 -2.14
CA CYS A 33 -5.96 -18.78 -1.40
C CYS A 33 -6.02 -18.55 0.12
N ARG A 34 -5.93 -19.63 0.90
CA ARG A 34 -5.89 -19.58 2.37
C ARG A 34 -4.64 -18.81 2.84
N PRO A 35 -4.77 -17.76 3.68
CA PRO A 35 -3.63 -17.07 4.26
C PRO A 35 -2.76 -18.01 5.10
N PRO A 36 -1.44 -17.74 5.19
CA PRO A 36 -0.53 -18.57 5.97
C PRO A 36 -0.92 -18.61 7.45
N LYS A 37 -0.63 -19.73 8.12
CA LYS A 37 -0.89 -19.91 9.55
C LYS A 37 -0.21 -18.79 10.35
N ARG A 38 -0.95 -18.19 11.30
CA ARG A 38 -0.41 -17.15 12.21
C ARG A 38 0.84 -17.69 12.93
N ARG A 39 1.94 -16.94 12.85
CA ARG A 39 3.19 -17.28 13.55
C ARG A 39 2.98 -17.22 15.07
N ARG A 40 3.66 -18.09 15.79
CA ARG A 40 3.73 -18.09 17.27
C ARG A 40 5.06 -17.44 17.66
N VAL A 41 5.09 -16.12 17.64
CA VAL A 41 6.13 -15.28 18.22
C VAL A 41 5.42 -14.22 19.04
#